data_AF-V5I891-F1
#
_entry.id   AF-V5I891-F1
#
_cell.length_a   1.000
_cell.length_b   1.000
_cell.length_c   1.000
_cell.angle_alpha   90.00
_cell.angle_beta   90.00
_cell.angle_gamma   90.00
#
_symmetry.space_group_name_H-M   'P 1'
#
loop_
_entity.id
_entity.type
_entity.pdbx_description
1 polymer ?
#
loop_
_entity_poly.entity_id
_entity_poly.type
_entity_poly.pdbx_seq_one_letter_code
_entity_poly.pdbx_strand_id
1 'polypeptide(L)'
;MPRHNNFSNSEMRDMICVFAQANFNGHAAARRYEHMYPNRLQPNYKLFRNLYNRLGESGSFRPKSNHGTPKSITVDEEEEILIRVSENSGMSTRRLSAATGVSQSSICRILKKEMLHPYHYTPVQQLLPQDLPARLQFAQFVQNMQMENPDFLNRILFTDEATFTRRGVF
;
A
#
# COMPACT_ATOMS: atom_id res chain seq x y z
N MET A 1 23.48 -0.15 -7.74
CA MET A 1 23.34 0.64 -6.49
C MET A 1 22.88 2.04 -6.87
N PRO A 2 21.74 2.54 -6.37
CA PRO A 2 21.36 3.91 -6.65
C PRO A 2 22.42 4.82 -6.01
N ARG A 3 23.08 5.67 -6.81
CA ARG A 3 24.02 6.68 -6.32
C ARG A 3 23.23 7.77 -5.61
N HIS A 4 22.71 7.47 -4.42
CA HIS A 4 22.20 8.49 -3.54
C HIS A 4 23.36 9.41 -3.19
N ASN A 5 23.16 10.72 -3.34
CA ASN A 5 24.15 11.70 -2.96
C ASN A 5 24.21 11.67 -1.42
N ASN A 6 25.35 11.26 -0.84
CA ASN A 6 25.53 11.15 0.61
C ASN A 6 25.68 12.51 1.32
N PHE A 7 25.43 13.61 0.60
CA PHE A 7 25.54 14.97 1.10
C PHE A 7 24.18 15.50 1.54
N SER A 8 24.18 16.20 2.67
CA SER A 8 23.02 16.94 3.15
C SER A 8 22.67 18.12 2.23
N ASN A 9 21.44 18.63 2.32
CA ASN A 9 21.04 19.82 1.55
C ASN A 9 21.91 21.04 1.87
N SER A 10 22.39 21.17 3.12
CA SER A 10 23.30 22.26 3.51
C SER A 10 24.64 22.15 2.81
N GLU A 11 25.23 20.95 2.78
CA GLU A 11 26.50 20.72 2.08
C GLU A 11 26.36 20.94 0.57
N MET A 12 25.24 20.49 -0.02
CA MET A 12 24.96 20.72 -1.44
C MET A 12 24.76 22.21 -1.78
N ARG A 13 24.16 22.99 -0.88
CA ARG A 13 24.08 24.44 -1.01
C ARG A 13 25.47 25.08 -0.97
N ASP A 14 26.29 24.71 0.02
CA ASP A 14 27.64 25.25 0.16
C ASP A 14 28.49 24.92 -1.09
N MET A 15 28.36 23.70 -1.65
CA MET A 15 29.00 23.30 -2.91
C MET A 15 28.64 24.22 -4.07
N ILE A 16 27.37 24.63 -4.21
CA ILE A 16 26.96 25.54 -5.28
C ILE A 16 27.57 26.93 -5.10
N CYS A 17 27.63 27.44 -3.87
CA CYS A 17 28.31 28.70 -3.58
C CYS A 17 29.80 28.63 -4.00
N VAL A 18 30.49 27.53 -3.66
CA VAL A 18 31.88 27.32 -4.08
C VAL A 18 32.00 27.22 -5.60
N PHE A 19 31.06 26.54 -6.26
CA PHE A 19 31.05 26.38 -7.70
C PHE A 19 30.91 27.72 -8.43
N ALA A 20 30.03 28.61 -7.94
CA ALA A 20 29.89 29.97 -8.45
C ALA A 20 31.17 30.80 -8.24
N GLN A 21 31.77 30.73 -7.04
CA GLN A 21 33.06 31.42 -6.75
C GLN A 21 34.24 30.90 -7.59
N ALA A 22 34.14 29.67 -8.08
CA ALA A 22 35.13 29.04 -8.94
C ALA A 22 34.83 29.23 -10.44
N ASN A 23 34.01 30.24 -10.80
CA ASN A 23 33.60 30.54 -12.17
C ASN A 23 33.02 29.32 -12.90
N PHE A 24 32.21 28.52 -12.18
CA PHE A 24 31.57 27.31 -12.69
C PHE A 24 32.55 26.23 -13.22
N ASN A 25 33.79 26.23 -12.74
CA ASN A 25 34.76 25.18 -13.01
C ASN A 25 34.73 24.12 -11.91
N GLY A 26 34.32 22.89 -12.25
CA GLY A 26 34.12 21.81 -11.26
C GLY A 26 35.40 21.37 -10.55
N HIS A 27 36.55 21.36 -11.25
CA HIS A 27 37.83 20.99 -10.65
C HIS A 27 38.39 22.08 -9.74
N ALA A 28 38.23 23.35 -10.13
CA ALA A 28 38.58 24.47 -9.27
C ALA A 28 37.66 24.52 -8.02
N ALA A 29 36.36 24.25 -8.20
CA ALA A 29 35.41 24.16 -7.11
C ALA A 29 35.72 23.03 -6.13
N ALA A 30 36.09 21.84 -6.62
CA ALA A 30 36.47 20.72 -5.77
C ALA A 30 37.68 21.06 -4.88
N ARG A 31 38.75 21.60 -5.47
CA ARG A 31 39.94 22.05 -4.71
C ARG A 31 39.57 23.12 -3.67
N ARG A 32 38.77 24.11 -4.06
CA ARG A 32 38.35 25.19 -3.17
C ARG A 32 37.44 24.67 -2.04
N TYR A 33 36.58 23.70 -2.31
CA TYR A 33 35.71 23.07 -1.33
C TYR A 33 36.51 22.27 -0.30
N GLU A 34 37.53 21.54 -0.74
CA GLU A 34 38.46 20.81 0.12
C GLU A 34 39.20 21.75 1.08
N HIS A 35 39.71 22.88 0.59
CA HIS A 35 40.35 23.88 1.44
C HIS A 35 39.41 24.53 2.46
N MET A 36 38.15 24.81 2.09
CA MET A 36 37.19 25.46 2.99
C MET A 36 36.55 24.49 3.99
N TYR A 37 36.42 23.21 3.62
CA TYR A 37 35.74 22.19 4.41
C TYR A 37 36.59 20.90 4.49
N PRO A 38 37.76 20.93 5.13
CA PRO A 38 38.70 19.80 5.15
C PRO A 38 38.12 18.57 5.88
N ASN A 39 37.24 18.76 6.86
CA ASN A 39 36.65 17.69 7.66
C ASN A 39 35.36 17.09 7.05
N ARG A 40 34.93 17.54 5.86
CA ARG A 40 33.73 17.02 5.18
C ARG A 40 34.11 15.97 4.13
N LEU A 41 33.12 15.18 3.71
CA LEU A 41 33.27 14.32 2.54
C LEU A 41 33.58 15.18 1.31
N GLN A 42 34.56 14.76 0.52
CA GLN A 42 35.00 15.54 -0.65
C GLN A 42 34.17 15.15 -1.88
N PRO A 43 33.42 16.10 -2.48
CA PRO A 43 32.58 15.82 -3.64
C PRO A 43 33.42 15.63 -4.91
N ASN A 44 32.96 14.75 -5.79
CA ASN A 44 33.53 14.64 -7.14
C ASN A 44 33.25 15.94 -7.93
N TYR A 45 34.22 16.41 -8.71
CA TYR A 45 34.10 17.63 -9.53
C TYR A 45 32.84 17.67 -10.42
N LYS A 46 32.34 16.51 -10.88
CA LYS A 46 31.10 16.41 -11.68
C LYS A 46 29.84 16.76 -10.88
N LEU A 47 29.85 16.53 -9.56
CA LEU A 47 28.70 16.75 -8.69
C LEU A 47 28.30 18.23 -8.67
N PHE A 48 29.26 19.15 -8.62
CA PHE A 48 28.99 20.59 -8.60
C PHE A 48 28.14 21.03 -9.80
N ARG A 49 28.54 20.63 -11.02
CA ARG A 49 27.79 20.91 -12.24
C ARG A 49 26.41 20.26 -12.23
N ASN A 50 26.33 19.01 -11.78
CA ASN A 50 25.05 18.29 -11.70
C ASN A 50 24.07 18.97 -10.72
N LEU A 51 24.54 19.44 -9.57
CA LEU A 51 23.70 20.14 -8.59
C LEU A 51 23.20 21.47 -9.15
N TYR A 52 24.08 22.25 -9.78
CA TYR A 52 23.71 23.51 -10.43
C TYR A 52 22.64 23.31 -11.51
N ASN A 53 22.85 22.35 -12.42
CA ASN A 53 21.88 22.05 -13.47
C ASN A 53 20.55 21.56 -12.90
N ARG A 54 20.56 20.64 -11.91
CA ARG A 54 19.32 20.13 -11.31
C ARG A 54 18.50 21.21 -10.61
N LEU A 55 19.16 22.17 -9.95
CA LEU A 55 18.45 23.32 -9.38
C LEU A 55 17.79 24.16 -10.47
N GLY A 56 18.48 24.41 -11.58
CA GLY A 56 17.92 25.15 -12.72
C GLY A 56 16.75 24.42 -13.41
N GLU A 57 16.85 23.10 -13.56
CA GLU A 57 15.87 22.29 -14.31
C GLU A 57 14.67 21.85 -13.46
N SER A 58 14.87 21.62 -12.15
CA SER A 58 13.88 20.95 -11.30
C SER A 58 13.68 21.59 -9.92
N GLY A 59 14.48 22.60 -9.56
CA GLY A 59 14.44 23.22 -8.23
C GLY A 59 14.87 22.31 -7.08
N SER A 60 15.37 21.10 -7.36
CA SER A 60 15.75 20.10 -6.36
C SER A 60 17.21 19.68 -6.51
N PHE A 61 17.92 19.51 -5.40
CA PHE A 61 19.26 18.92 -5.40
C PHE A 61 19.26 17.43 -5.76
N ARG A 62 18.14 16.75 -5.47
CA ARG A 62 18.00 15.31 -5.69
C ARG A 62 17.65 15.06 -7.16
N PRO A 63 18.19 13.99 -7.75
CA PRO A 63 17.76 13.58 -9.08
C PRO A 63 16.24 13.31 -9.05
N LYS A 64 15.54 13.65 -10.12
CA LYS A 64 14.16 13.19 -10.31
C LYS A 64 14.17 11.67 -10.17
N SER A 65 13.27 11.13 -9.35
CA SER A 65 13.04 9.69 -9.37
C SER A 65 12.63 9.35 -10.79
N ASN A 66 13.39 8.48 -11.46
CA ASN A 66 12.85 7.85 -12.66
C ASN A 66 11.54 7.19 -12.20
N HIS A 67 10.42 7.55 -12.84
CA HIS A 67 9.20 6.80 -12.70
C HIS A 67 9.59 5.34 -12.96
N GLY A 68 9.24 4.46 -12.02
CA GLY A 68 9.67 3.06 -12.07
C GLY A 68 9.28 2.39 -13.39
N THR A 69 9.73 1.16 -13.59
CA THR A 69 9.41 0.36 -14.77
C THR A 69 7.90 0.48 -15.08
N PRO A 70 7.52 0.83 -16.33
CA PRO A 70 6.13 1.01 -16.70
C PRO A 70 5.30 -0.23 -16.34
N LYS A 71 4.03 -0.01 -15.99
CA LYS A 71 3.11 -1.11 -15.71
C LYS A 71 3.08 -2.02 -16.94
N SER A 72 3.39 -3.29 -16.74
CA SER A 72 3.31 -4.31 -17.80
C SER A 72 1.87 -4.72 -18.14
N ILE A 73 0.90 -4.32 -17.32
CA ILE A 73 -0.50 -4.75 -17.44
C ILE A 73 -1.28 -3.62 -18.10
N THR A 74 -2.07 -3.94 -19.12
CA THR A 74 -2.97 -2.98 -19.77
C THR A 74 -4.20 -2.70 -18.91
N VAL A 75 -4.93 -1.63 -19.21
CA VAL A 75 -6.19 -1.32 -18.51
C VAL A 75 -7.22 -2.43 -18.79
N ASP A 76 -7.26 -2.92 -20.03
CA ASP A 76 -8.19 -3.97 -20.45
C ASP A 76 -7.95 -5.29 -19.70
N GLU A 77 -6.69 -5.69 -19.50
CA GLU A 77 -6.34 -6.89 -18.71
C GLU A 77 -6.73 -6.75 -17.23
N GLU A 78 -6.59 -5.53 -16.67
CA GLU A 78 -6.98 -5.23 -15.30
C GLU A 78 -8.51 -5.34 -15.15
N GLU A 79 -9.28 -4.78 -16.08
CA GLU A 79 -10.74 -4.86 -16.11
C GLU A 79 -11.23 -6.31 -16.27
N GLU A 80 -10.62 -7.08 -17.17
CA GLU A 80 -10.96 -8.48 -17.41
C GLU A 80 -10.76 -9.35 -16.14
N ILE A 81 -9.73 -9.07 -15.34
CA ILE A 81 -9.49 -9.74 -14.06
C ILE A 81 -10.61 -9.38 -13.05
N LEU A 82 -10.99 -8.11 -12.98
CA LEU A 82 -12.00 -7.63 -12.02
C LEU A 82 -13.39 -8.17 -12.35
N ILE A 83 -13.77 -8.21 -13.63
CA ILE A 83 -15.03 -8.82 -14.08
C ILE A 83 -15.09 -10.28 -13.63
N ARG A 84 -14.05 -11.06 -13.90
CA ARG A 84 -13.99 -12.48 -13.50
C ARG A 84 -14.11 -12.68 -11.99
N VAL A 85 -13.45 -11.84 -11.19
CA VAL A 85 -13.56 -11.91 -9.73
C VAL A 85 -14.95 -11.54 -9.25
N SER A 86 -15.62 -10.59 -9.91
CA SER A 86 -16.99 -10.19 -9.58
C SER A 86 -18.01 -11.30 -9.88
N GLU A 87 -17.82 -12.05 -10.97
CA GLU A 87 -18.69 -13.17 -11.35
C GLU A 87 -18.47 -14.40 -10.45
N ASN A 88 -17.23 -14.62 -10.00
CA ASN A 88 -16.89 -15.76 -9.13
C ASN A 88 -15.78 -15.39 -8.14
N SER A 89 -16.21 -14.88 -6.98
CA SER A 89 -15.33 -14.47 -5.88
C SER A 89 -14.54 -15.62 -5.25
N GLY A 90 -14.91 -16.87 -5.51
CA GLY A 90 -14.21 -18.07 -5.04
C GLY A 90 -13.03 -18.49 -5.92
N MET A 91 -12.76 -17.82 -7.04
CA MET A 91 -11.63 -18.18 -7.91
C MET A 91 -10.28 -17.87 -7.28
N SER A 92 -9.36 -18.84 -7.40
CA SER A 92 -7.98 -18.65 -6.95
C SER A 92 -7.20 -17.75 -7.92
N THR A 93 -6.23 -17.02 -7.39
CA THR A 93 -5.32 -16.17 -8.19
C THR A 93 -4.52 -16.97 -9.23
N ARG A 94 -4.29 -18.27 -8.99
CA ARG A 94 -3.68 -19.19 -9.96
C ARG A 94 -4.62 -19.49 -11.14
N ARG A 95 -5.92 -19.70 -10.89
CA ARG A 95 -6.91 -19.92 -11.96
C ARG A 95 -7.08 -18.66 -12.80
N LEU A 96 -7.15 -17.50 -12.15
CA LEU A 96 -7.16 -16.20 -12.86
C LEU A 96 -5.95 -16.05 -13.77
N SER A 97 -4.75 -16.37 -13.27
CA SER A 97 -3.52 -16.30 -14.06
C SER A 97 -3.54 -17.20 -15.30
N ALA A 98 -4.06 -18.43 -15.17
CA ALA A 98 -4.22 -19.34 -16.30
C ALA A 98 -5.28 -18.85 -17.30
N ALA A 99 -6.33 -18.16 -16.84
CA ALA A 99 -7.41 -17.67 -17.69
C ALA A 99 -7.06 -16.39 -18.45
N THR A 100 -6.31 -15.46 -17.83
CA THR A 100 -5.99 -14.15 -18.40
C THR A 100 -4.58 -14.07 -19.00
N GLY A 101 -3.71 -15.05 -18.73
CA GLY A 101 -2.29 -15.00 -19.10
C GLY A 101 -1.46 -14.02 -18.26
N VAL A 102 -2.08 -13.28 -17.34
CA VAL A 102 -1.40 -12.34 -16.44
C VAL A 102 -0.72 -13.12 -15.31
N SER A 103 0.49 -12.71 -14.93
CA SER A 103 1.21 -13.37 -13.84
C SER A 103 0.44 -13.30 -12.51
N GLN A 104 0.54 -14.35 -11.70
CA GLN A 104 -0.16 -14.43 -10.42
C GLN A 104 0.22 -13.28 -9.45
N SER A 105 1.48 -12.83 -9.47
CA SER A 105 1.94 -11.69 -8.66
C SER A 105 1.31 -10.36 -9.09
N SER A 106 1.14 -10.16 -10.40
CA SER A 106 0.44 -9.03 -10.99
C SER A 106 -1.03 -9.01 -10.58
N ILE A 107 -1.71 -10.16 -10.64
CA ILE A 107 -3.10 -10.31 -10.17
C ILE A 107 -3.20 -9.97 -8.69
N CYS A 108 -2.33 -10.53 -7.83
CA CYS A 108 -2.33 -10.18 -6.40
C CYS A 108 -2.16 -8.68 -6.15
N ARG A 109 -1.34 -7.99 -6.95
CA ARG A 109 -1.16 -6.54 -6.87
C ARG A 109 -2.43 -5.78 -7.28
N ILE A 110 -3.12 -6.23 -8.32
CA ILE A 110 -4.42 -5.65 -8.74
C ILE A 110 -5.46 -5.82 -7.64
N LEU A 111 -5.65 -7.04 -7.13
CA LEU A 111 -6.64 -7.30 -6.08
C LEU A 111 -6.37 -6.45 -4.83
N LYS A 112 -5.10 -6.31 -4.44
CA LYS A 112 -4.71 -5.43 -3.31
C LYS A 112 -4.96 -3.95 -3.60
N LYS A 113 -4.75 -3.50 -4.84
CA LYS A 113 -5.01 -2.11 -5.26
C LYS A 113 -6.51 -1.80 -5.22
N GLU A 114 -7.34 -2.75 -5.63
CA GLU A 114 -8.81 -2.64 -5.63
C GLU A 114 -9.44 -3.04 -4.29
N MET A 115 -8.65 -3.22 -3.23
CA MET A 115 -9.13 -3.57 -1.88
C MET A 115 -9.95 -4.88 -1.82
N LEU A 116 -9.68 -5.80 -2.74
CA LEU A 116 -10.31 -7.12 -2.78
C LEU A 116 -9.51 -8.11 -1.94
N HIS A 117 -10.11 -8.54 -0.83
CA HIS A 117 -9.51 -9.46 0.13
C HIS A 117 -10.20 -10.82 0.08
N PRO A 118 -9.45 -11.93 0.12
CA PRO A 118 -10.03 -13.25 0.31
C PRO A 118 -10.83 -13.29 1.61
N TYR A 119 -12.11 -13.65 1.51
CA TYR A 119 -12.95 -13.89 2.67
C TYR A 119 -13.42 -15.34 2.65
N HIS A 120 -13.04 -16.11 3.67
CA HIS A 120 -13.49 -17.48 3.83
C HIS A 120 -14.70 -17.51 4.76
N TYR A 121 -15.90 -17.50 4.16
CA TYR A 121 -17.12 -17.68 4.92
C TYR A 121 -17.14 -19.08 5.55
N THR A 122 -17.08 -19.12 6.88
CA THR A 122 -17.16 -20.36 7.65
C THR A 122 -18.56 -20.43 8.27
N PRO A 123 -19.47 -21.29 7.77
CA PRO A 123 -20.76 -21.44 8.40
C PRO A 123 -20.57 -22.10 9.77
N VAL A 124 -20.82 -21.33 10.83
CA VAL A 124 -20.75 -21.81 12.23
C VAL A 124 -22.04 -22.51 12.67
N GLN A 125 -23.13 -22.36 11.92
CA GLN A 125 -24.43 -22.95 12.19
C GLN A 125 -24.91 -23.71 10.95
N GLN A 126 -25.44 -24.91 11.15
CA GLN A 126 -26.07 -25.69 10.08
C GLN A 126 -27.51 -25.21 9.85
N LEU A 127 -27.66 -24.02 9.28
CA LEU A 127 -28.96 -23.45 8.97
C LEU A 127 -29.62 -24.20 7.83
N LEU A 128 -30.86 -24.64 8.07
CA LEU A 128 -31.73 -25.18 7.05
C LEU A 128 -32.47 -24.05 6.33
N PRO A 129 -32.93 -24.24 5.07
CA PRO A 129 -33.66 -23.20 4.34
C PRO A 129 -34.87 -22.63 5.07
N GLN A 130 -35.53 -23.44 5.89
CA GLN A 130 -36.67 -23.05 6.75
C GLN A 130 -36.28 -22.16 7.94
N ASP A 131 -35.03 -22.19 8.39
CA ASP A 131 -34.56 -21.38 9.51
C ASP A 131 -34.37 -19.91 9.11
N LEU A 132 -34.04 -19.65 7.84
CA LEU A 132 -33.84 -18.30 7.32
C LEU A 132 -35.06 -17.40 7.52
N PRO A 133 -36.29 -17.76 7.08
CA PRO A 133 -37.47 -16.94 7.32
C PRO A 133 -37.82 -16.85 8.80
N ALA A 134 -37.68 -17.94 9.58
CA ALA A 134 -37.97 -17.92 11.01
C ALA A 134 -37.06 -16.95 11.78
N ARG A 135 -35.76 -16.93 11.46
CA ARG A 135 -34.79 -15.99 12.04
C ARG A 135 -35.09 -14.54 11.67
N LEU A 136 -35.49 -14.29 10.41
CA LEU A 136 -35.87 -12.95 9.96
C LEU A 136 -37.11 -12.45 10.71
N GLN A 137 -38.13 -13.30 10.84
CA GLN A 137 -39.34 -12.98 11.59
C GLN A 137 -39.04 -12.68 13.06
N PHE A 138 -38.19 -13.49 13.70
CA PHE A 138 -37.76 -13.23 15.07
C PHE A 138 -37.01 -11.90 15.20
N ALA A 139 -36.07 -11.60 14.30
CA ALA A 139 -35.34 -10.34 14.32
C ALA A 139 -36.26 -9.11 14.16
N GLN A 140 -37.22 -9.19 13.23
CA GLN A 140 -38.23 -8.15 13.03
C GLN A 140 -39.13 -7.98 14.26
N PHE A 141 -39.55 -9.08 14.87
CA PHE A 141 -40.33 -9.06 16.12
C PHE A 141 -39.56 -8.34 17.25
N VAL A 142 -38.29 -8.71 17.47
CA VAL A 142 -37.46 -8.06 18.50
C VAL A 142 -37.26 -6.57 18.19
N GLN A 143 -37.06 -6.22 16.92
CA GLN A 143 -36.95 -4.82 16.50
C GLN A 143 -38.22 -4.02 16.81
N ASN A 144 -39.39 -4.55 16.48
CA ASN A 144 -40.67 -3.88 16.75
C ASN A 144 -40.90 -3.70 18.26
N MET A 145 -40.64 -4.74 19.06
CA MET A 145 -40.75 -4.68 20.52
C MET A 145 -39.83 -3.60 21.12
N GLN A 146 -38.62 -3.45 20.58
CA GLN A 146 -37.68 -2.43 21.01
C GLN A 146 -38.10 -1.02 20.60
N MET A 147 -38.79 -0.86 19.46
CA MET A 147 -39.33 0.44 19.04
C MET A 147 -40.51 0.88 19.90
N GLU A 148 -41.38 -0.06 20.30
CA GLU A 148 -42.51 0.22 21.19
C GLU A 148 -42.06 0.45 22.63
N ASN A 149 -41.05 -0.30 23.09
CA ASN A 149 -40.51 -0.20 24.43
C ASN A 149 -38.97 -0.25 24.40
N PRO A 150 -38.29 0.90 24.56
CA PRO A 150 -36.82 0.97 24.58
C PRO A 150 -36.15 0.12 25.68
N ASP A 151 -36.88 -0.25 26.73
CA ASP A 151 -36.37 -1.10 27.83
C ASP A 151 -36.64 -2.59 27.62
N PHE A 152 -37.23 -3.00 26.49
CA PHE A 152 -37.61 -4.39 26.25
C PHE A 152 -36.42 -5.36 26.40
N LEU A 153 -35.31 -5.08 25.74
CA LEU A 153 -34.12 -5.93 25.80
C LEU A 153 -33.52 -6.02 27.21
N ASN A 154 -33.65 -4.97 28.03
CA ASN A 154 -33.15 -4.96 29.41
C ASN A 154 -33.90 -5.93 30.33
N ARG A 155 -35.06 -6.43 29.90
CA ARG A 155 -35.90 -7.36 30.67
C ARG A 155 -35.73 -8.81 30.24
N ILE A 156 -34.86 -9.09 29.27
CA ILE A 156 -34.60 -10.44 28.77
C ILE A 156 -33.32 -10.98 29.42
N LEU A 157 -33.41 -12.17 30.00
CA LEU A 157 -32.26 -12.94 30.45
C LEU A 157 -32.03 -14.10 29.49
N PHE A 158 -30.89 -14.10 28.80
CA PHE A 158 -30.48 -15.22 27.96
C PHE A 158 -29.66 -16.22 28.77
N THR A 159 -29.93 -17.51 28.58
CA THR A 159 -29.19 -18.63 29.17
C THR A 159 -28.79 -19.59 28.06
N ASP A 160 -27.60 -20.16 28.17
CA ASP A 160 -27.11 -21.20 27.26
C ASP A 160 -26.33 -22.26 28.06
N GLU A 161 -26.23 -23.46 27.52
CA GLU A 161 -25.47 -24.56 28.13
C GLU A 161 -24.12 -24.73 27.43
N ALA A 162 -23.03 -24.64 28.18
CA ALA A 162 -21.69 -24.90 27.68
C ALA A 162 -21.20 -26.29 28.09
N THR A 163 -20.70 -27.06 27.12
CA THR A 163 -20.12 -28.39 27.39
C THR A 163 -18.63 -28.27 27.71
N PHE A 164 -18.22 -28.70 28.90
CA PHE A 164 -16.83 -28.76 29.32
C PHE A 164 -16.32 -30.20 29.28
N THR A 165 -15.20 -30.44 28.58
CA THR A 165 -14.58 -31.77 28.54
C THR A 165 -13.25 -31.79 29.27
N ARG A 166 -12.72 -32.97 29.59
CA ARG A 166 -11.38 -33.13 30.19
C ARG A 166 -10.24 -32.54 29.36
N ARG A 167 -10.46 -32.24 28.07
CA ARG A 167 -9.47 -31.63 27.17
C ARG A 167 -9.67 -30.13 26.96
N GLY A 168 -10.67 -29.52 27.59
CA GLY A 168 -10.99 -28.10 27.47
C GLY A 168 -12.40 -27.82 26.92
N VAL A 169 -12.57 -26.59 26.44
CA VAL A 169 -13.79 -26.05 25.81
C VAL A 169 -13.61 -26.13 24.29
N PHE A 170 -14.65 -26.56 23.57
CA PHE A 170 -14.71 -26.58 22.10
C PHE A 170 -15.47 -25.37 21.58
#